data_AF-A0A7W1VZ04-F1
#
_entry.id   AF-A0A7W1VZ04-F1
#
_cell.length_a   1.000
_cell.length_b   1.000
_cell.length_c   1.000
_cell.angle_alpha   90.00
_cell.angle_beta   90.00
_cell.angle_gamma   90.00
#
_symmetry.space_group_name_H-M   'P 1'
#
loop_
_entity.id
_entity.type
_entity.pdbx_description
1 polymer ?
#
loop_
_entity_poly.entity_id
_entity_poly.type
_entity_poly.pdbx_seq_one_letter_code
_entity_poly.pdbx_strand_id
1 'polypeptide(L)'
;MKTNVTLVKCLFLLCFFVSMRVAAQPDYAFKNPLLISGTALQAGAVYKYSDVKPGVDAIMTLGYISPDVTVVELDGTSGYPEAIQPTLNLPAWTNGYLEMDIQFVDAGTISAAVQSEIAVTCIDVDGIPDNDGLGNSIHEFDEINLGGGYADFATVGGELSVSQSETGLREPTSREWIIQVVILLQKR
;
A
#
# COMPACT_ATOMS: atom_id res chain seq x y z
N MET A 1 21.01 49.89 33.99
CA MET A 1 20.02 48.84 33.68
C MET A 1 20.69 47.49 33.82
N LYS A 2 20.37 46.71 34.87
CA LYS A 2 20.82 45.32 35.00
C LYS A 2 19.88 44.47 34.16
N THR A 3 20.34 43.96 33.03
CA THR A 3 19.59 43.00 32.22
C THR A 3 19.38 41.73 33.05
N ASN A 4 18.13 41.36 33.29
CA ASN A 4 17.76 40.16 34.05
C ASN A 4 18.11 38.91 33.22
N VAL A 5 19.36 38.47 33.34
CA VAL A 5 19.94 37.30 32.65
C VAL A 5 19.08 36.03 32.85
N THR A 6 18.35 35.95 33.97
CA THR A 6 17.41 34.86 34.28
C THR A 6 16.20 34.84 33.33
N LEU A 7 15.66 36.00 32.95
CA LEU A 7 14.49 36.10 32.08
C LEU A 7 14.83 35.68 30.63
N VAL A 8 16.03 36.04 30.15
CA VAL A 8 16.53 35.67 28.81
C VAL A 8 16.79 34.16 28.72
N LYS A 9 17.30 33.55 29.80
CA LYS A 9 17.50 32.09 29.87
C LYS A 9 16.18 31.31 29.87
N CYS A 10 15.16 31.78 30.60
CA CYS A 10 13.83 31.17 30.57
C CYS A 10 13.16 31.28 29.20
N LEU A 11 13.32 32.41 28.49
CA LEU A 11 12.77 32.61 27.15
C LEU A 11 13.46 31.70 26.11
N PHE A 12 14.78 31.52 26.20
CA PHE A 12 15.52 30.59 25.35
C PHE A 12 15.14 29.12 25.60
N LEU A 13 14.91 28.74 26.87
CA LEU A 13 14.44 27.40 27.22
C LEU A 13 13.02 27.15 26.68
N LEU A 14 12.12 28.15 26.78
CA LEU A 14 10.73 28.05 26.32
C LEU A 14 10.64 27.90 24.79
N CYS A 15 11.49 28.61 24.03
CA CYS A 15 11.55 28.46 22.57
C CYS A 15 12.07 27.08 22.12
N PHE A 16 12.93 26.43 22.91
CA PHE A 16 13.46 25.10 22.58
C PHE A 16 12.39 24.00 22.71
N PHE A 17 11.40 24.17 23.59
CA PHE A 17 10.28 23.24 23.75
C PHE A 17 9.13 23.44 22.75
N VAL A 18 9.06 24.58 22.05
CA VAL A 18 7.97 24.88 21.09
C VAL A 18 8.18 24.25 19.70
N SER A 19 9.38 23.71 19.41
CA SER A 19 9.72 23.22 18.06
C SER A 19 9.60 21.71 17.83
N MET A 20 9.13 20.91 18.81
CA MET A 20 8.87 19.50 18.56
C MET A 20 7.41 19.29 18.14
N ARG A 21 7.16 19.41 16.83
CA ARG A 21 5.98 18.78 16.23
C ARG A 21 6.36 17.36 15.84
N VAL A 22 6.02 16.39 16.71
CA VAL A 22 5.92 14.99 16.29
C VAL A 22 4.59 14.89 15.56
N ALA A 23 4.61 14.98 14.23
CA ALA A 23 3.45 14.59 13.43
C ALA A 23 3.63 13.11 13.10
N ALA A 24 2.68 12.27 13.50
CA ALA A 24 2.55 10.95 12.91
C ALA A 24 2.38 11.11 11.40
N GLN A 25 2.97 10.20 10.61
CA GLN A 25 2.71 10.18 9.17
C GLN A 25 1.19 10.05 8.96
N PRO A 26 0.57 10.89 8.11
CA PRO A 26 -0.84 10.73 7.80
C PRO A 26 -1.11 9.35 7.21
N ASP A 27 -2.19 8.71 7.65
CA ASP A 27 -2.63 7.42 7.14
C ASP A 27 -2.87 7.49 5.62
N TYR A 28 -2.63 6.38 4.95
CA TYR A 28 -2.96 6.25 3.54
C TYR A 28 -4.47 6.16 3.37
N ALA A 29 -5.01 6.62 2.25
CA ALA A 29 -6.42 6.51 1.93
C ALA A 29 -6.61 6.23 0.43
N PHE A 30 -6.86 4.98 0.08
CA PHE A 30 -7.24 4.55 -1.26
C PHE A 30 -8.75 4.65 -1.39
N LYS A 31 -9.21 5.52 -2.30
CA LYS A 31 -10.64 5.72 -2.58
C LYS A 31 -10.84 6.31 -3.96
N ASN A 32 -11.97 5.97 -4.58
CA ASN A 32 -12.42 6.52 -5.86
C ASN A 32 -11.35 6.49 -6.96
N PRO A 33 -10.84 5.29 -7.33
CA PRO A 33 -9.83 5.18 -8.37
C PRO A 33 -10.33 5.78 -9.69
N LEU A 34 -9.52 6.65 -10.29
CA LEU A 34 -9.78 7.22 -11.61
C LEU A 34 -8.99 6.47 -12.66
N LEU A 35 -9.67 5.88 -13.66
CA LEU A 35 -8.98 5.31 -14.82
C LEU A 35 -8.27 6.42 -15.60
N ILE A 36 -6.94 6.30 -15.77
CA ILE A 36 -6.12 7.25 -16.52
C ILE A 36 -5.55 6.67 -17.83
N SER A 37 -5.51 5.34 -17.97
CA SER A 37 -5.09 4.66 -19.21
C SER A 37 -5.60 3.22 -19.29
N GLY A 38 -5.68 2.67 -20.51
CA GLY A 38 -6.08 1.29 -20.77
C GLY A 38 -7.60 1.07 -20.81
N THR A 39 -8.02 -0.18 -20.65
CA THR A 39 -9.44 -0.56 -20.58
C THR A 39 -9.78 -0.89 -19.13
N ALA A 40 -10.85 -0.30 -18.59
CA ALA A 40 -11.22 -0.51 -17.20
C ALA A 40 -11.28 -2.00 -16.82
N LEU A 41 -10.66 -2.35 -15.67
CA LEU A 41 -10.67 -3.66 -15.04
C LEU A 41 -10.04 -4.77 -15.88
N GLN A 42 -9.17 -4.41 -16.83
CA GLN A 42 -8.41 -5.33 -17.66
C GLN A 42 -6.91 -5.21 -17.37
N ALA A 43 -6.15 -6.24 -17.74
CA ALA A 43 -4.69 -6.19 -17.69
C ALA A 43 -4.17 -4.98 -18.49
N GLY A 44 -3.20 -4.27 -17.92
CA GLY A 44 -2.64 -3.02 -18.43
C GLY A 44 -3.47 -1.77 -18.14
N ALA A 45 -4.60 -1.87 -17.43
CA ALA A 45 -5.35 -0.70 -16.97
C ALA A 45 -4.56 0.06 -15.90
N VAL A 46 -4.56 1.39 -15.98
CA VAL A 46 -3.85 2.26 -15.03
C VAL A 46 -4.84 3.19 -14.35
N TYR A 47 -4.79 3.21 -13.03
CA TYR A 47 -5.66 3.97 -12.16
C TYR A 47 -4.88 4.95 -11.31
N LYS A 48 -5.46 6.11 -11.05
CA LYS A 48 -4.94 7.10 -10.11
C LYS A 48 -5.85 7.19 -8.89
N TYR A 49 -5.26 7.00 -7.73
CA TYR A 49 -5.84 7.37 -6.45
C TYR A 49 -5.27 8.73 -6.07
N SER A 50 -6.13 9.75 -6.04
CA SER A 50 -5.68 11.12 -5.71
C SER A 50 -5.69 11.32 -4.20
N ASP A 51 -4.72 12.08 -3.70
CA ASP A 51 -4.63 12.44 -2.28
C ASP A 51 -4.63 11.22 -1.35
N VAL A 52 -3.87 10.17 -1.70
CA VAL A 52 -3.72 8.98 -0.83
C VAL A 52 -3.10 9.35 0.49
N LYS A 53 -2.28 10.40 0.52
CA LYS A 53 -1.93 11.16 1.72
C LYS A 53 -1.58 12.60 1.30
N PRO A 54 -1.42 13.56 2.22
CA PRO A 54 -1.13 14.94 1.85
C PRO A 54 0.09 15.07 0.91
N GLY A 55 -0.16 15.58 -0.29
CA GLY A 55 0.87 15.82 -1.31
C GLY A 55 1.29 14.59 -2.12
N VAL A 56 0.63 13.44 -1.97
CA VAL A 56 0.97 12.19 -2.66
C VAL A 56 -0.28 11.59 -3.32
N ASP A 57 -0.14 11.22 -4.59
CA ASP A 57 -1.07 10.36 -5.32
C ASP A 57 -0.48 8.93 -5.41
N ALA A 58 -1.32 7.92 -5.65
CA ALA A 58 -0.86 6.59 -6.05
C ALA A 58 -1.34 6.25 -7.46
N ILE A 59 -0.45 5.67 -8.25
CA ILE A 59 -0.70 5.13 -9.58
C ILE A 59 -0.67 3.63 -9.47
N MET A 60 -1.79 2.98 -9.76
CA MET A 60 -1.92 1.53 -9.72
C MET A 60 -2.10 1.00 -11.14
N THR A 61 -1.25 0.07 -11.55
CA THR A 61 -1.37 -0.66 -12.81
C THR A 61 -1.84 -2.06 -12.52
N LEU A 62 -2.89 -2.52 -13.23
CA LEU A 62 -3.24 -3.93 -13.24
C LEU A 62 -2.25 -4.64 -14.15
N GLY A 63 -1.35 -5.44 -13.58
CA GLY A 63 -0.33 -6.17 -14.31
C GLY A 63 -0.94 -7.40 -14.99
N TYR A 64 -0.55 -8.58 -14.55
CA TYR A 64 -1.19 -9.82 -14.97
C TYR A 64 -2.56 -10.07 -14.31
N ILE A 65 -3.52 -10.56 -15.09
CA ILE A 65 -4.79 -11.10 -14.61
C ILE A 65 -4.90 -12.51 -15.18
N SER A 66 -5.14 -13.50 -14.32
CA SER A 66 -5.33 -14.88 -14.77
C SER A 66 -6.53 -14.99 -15.72
N PRO A 67 -6.51 -15.86 -16.75
CA PRO A 67 -7.54 -15.90 -17.79
C PRO A 67 -8.97 -16.08 -17.27
N ASP A 68 -9.12 -16.78 -16.13
CA ASP A 68 -10.41 -17.08 -15.52
C ASP A 68 -10.79 -16.10 -14.39
N VAL A 69 -9.97 -15.07 -14.11
CA VAL A 69 -10.25 -14.04 -13.11
C VAL A 69 -10.94 -12.86 -13.75
N THR A 70 -12.06 -12.44 -13.18
CA THR A 70 -12.70 -11.16 -13.49
C THR A 70 -12.53 -10.22 -12.31
N VAL A 71 -11.94 -9.06 -12.53
CA VAL A 71 -11.91 -7.97 -11.55
C VAL A 71 -13.27 -7.27 -11.59
N VAL A 72 -14.00 -7.29 -10.47
CA VAL A 72 -15.34 -6.69 -10.35
C VAL A 72 -15.23 -5.22 -9.94
N GLU A 73 -14.38 -4.95 -8.96
CA GLU A 73 -14.08 -3.62 -8.44
C GLU A 73 -12.67 -3.64 -7.82
N LEU A 74 -12.03 -2.47 -7.77
CA LEU A 74 -10.66 -2.31 -7.24
C LEU A 74 -10.61 -1.93 -5.77
N ASP A 75 -11.71 -1.37 -5.28
CA ASP A 75 -11.85 -0.89 -3.92
C ASP A 75 -13.32 -1.01 -3.56
N GLY A 76 -13.64 -2.05 -2.78
CA GLY A 76 -15.00 -2.36 -2.39
C GLY A 76 -15.66 -1.26 -1.57
N THR A 77 -16.99 -1.18 -1.63
CA THR A 77 -17.76 -0.18 -0.85
C THR A 77 -17.75 -0.39 0.67
N SER A 78 -17.14 -1.49 1.14
CA SER A 78 -17.04 -1.87 2.54
C SER A 78 -15.60 -2.17 2.90
N GLY A 79 -15.15 -1.70 4.08
CA GLY A 79 -13.83 -2.02 4.61
C GLY A 79 -13.10 -0.79 5.13
N TYR A 80 -11.78 -0.77 4.94
CA TYR A 80 -10.87 0.25 5.46
C TYR A 80 -10.37 1.15 4.32
N PRO A 81 -10.59 2.48 4.38
CA PRO A 81 -10.05 3.41 3.39
C PRO A 81 -8.53 3.30 3.22
N GLU A 82 -7.81 2.83 4.22
CA GLU A 82 -6.35 2.67 4.22
C GLU A 82 -5.88 1.49 3.37
N ALA A 83 -6.78 0.59 2.97
CA ALA A 83 -6.48 -0.64 2.23
C ALA A 83 -6.94 -0.55 0.78
N ILE A 84 -6.26 -1.32 -0.09
CA ILE A 84 -6.76 -1.62 -1.44
C ILE A 84 -7.49 -2.95 -1.33
N GLN A 85 -8.78 -2.96 -1.68
CA GLN A 85 -9.66 -4.10 -1.45
C GLN A 85 -10.38 -4.50 -2.74
N PRO A 86 -9.69 -5.20 -3.67
CA PRO A 86 -10.29 -5.60 -4.92
C PRO A 86 -11.24 -6.77 -4.71
N THR A 87 -12.38 -6.74 -5.38
CA THR A 87 -13.29 -7.89 -5.46
C THR A 87 -13.03 -8.62 -6.77
N LEU A 88 -12.66 -9.90 -6.66
CA LEU A 88 -12.42 -10.76 -7.82
C LEU A 88 -13.53 -11.83 -7.91
N ASN A 89 -13.92 -12.17 -9.13
CA ASN A 89 -14.77 -13.32 -9.41
C ASN A 89 -13.97 -14.37 -10.16
N LEU A 90 -14.06 -15.61 -9.70
CA LEU A 90 -13.45 -16.77 -10.34
C LEU A 90 -14.49 -17.88 -10.51
N PRO A 91 -14.44 -18.63 -11.63
CA PRO A 91 -15.19 -19.86 -11.80
C PRO A 91 -14.90 -20.87 -10.70
N ALA A 92 -15.86 -21.77 -10.47
CA ALA A 92 -15.62 -22.96 -9.67
C ALA A 92 -14.53 -23.84 -10.32
N TRP A 93 -13.77 -24.52 -9.49
CA TRP A 93 -12.67 -25.43 -9.83
C TRP A 93 -11.49 -24.80 -10.55
N THR A 94 -11.26 -23.49 -10.39
CA THR A 94 -10.14 -22.78 -11.01
C THR A 94 -9.26 -22.07 -9.99
N ASN A 95 -8.08 -21.70 -10.46
CA ASN A 95 -7.10 -20.91 -9.72
C ASN A 95 -6.82 -19.66 -10.52
N GLY A 96 -6.62 -18.53 -9.85
CA GLY A 96 -6.16 -17.34 -10.54
C GLY A 96 -5.86 -16.20 -9.60
N TYR A 97 -4.97 -15.33 -10.06
CA TYR A 97 -4.55 -14.14 -9.33
C TYR A 97 -4.70 -12.88 -10.17
N LEU A 98 -4.76 -11.76 -9.44
CA LEU A 98 -4.58 -10.40 -9.93
C LEU A 98 -3.24 -9.88 -9.41
N GLU A 99 -2.44 -9.32 -10.30
CA GLU A 99 -1.24 -8.55 -9.97
C GLU A 99 -1.53 -7.05 -10.05
N MET A 100 -1.15 -6.31 -9.01
CA MET A 100 -1.28 -4.86 -8.93
C MET A 100 0.08 -4.25 -8.65
N ASP A 101 0.54 -3.37 -9.54
CA ASP A 101 1.76 -2.58 -9.36
C ASP A 101 1.39 -1.18 -8.90
N ILE A 102 1.83 -0.80 -7.70
CA ILE A 102 1.49 0.49 -7.09
C ILE A 102 2.75 1.35 -7.00
N GLN A 103 2.66 2.56 -7.55
CA GLN A 103 3.68 3.61 -7.50
C GLN A 103 3.14 4.86 -6.80
N PHE A 104 3.87 5.36 -5.81
CA PHE A 104 3.55 6.66 -5.19
C PHE A 104 4.22 7.80 -5.95
N VAL A 105 3.45 8.86 -6.24
CA VAL A 105 3.90 10.03 -6.99
C VAL A 105 3.51 11.33 -6.31
N ASP A 106 4.25 12.41 -6.56
CA ASP A 106 3.87 13.73 -6.05
C ASP A 106 2.51 14.14 -6.64
N ALA A 107 1.63 14.67 -5.80
CA ALA A 107 0.24 14.94 -6.17
C ALA A 107 0.11 15.75 -7.47
N GLY A 108 -0.72 15.26 -8.40
CA GLY A 108 -0.94 15.89 -9.70
C GLY A 108 0.21 15.73 -10.70
N THR A 109 1.21 14.90 -10.42
CA THR A 109 2.35 14.63 -11.30
C THR A 109 2.52 13.13 -11.57
N ILE A 110 3.56 12.77 -12.32
CA ILE A 110 4.04 11.38 -12.49
C ILE A 110 5.43 11.18 -11.83
N SER A 111 5.92 12.19 -11.11
CA SER A 111 7.22 12.13 -10.46
C SER A 111 7.12 11.28 -9.21
N ALA A 112 7.99 10.28 -9.07
CA ALA A 112 7.96 9.39 -7.93
C ALA A 112 8.13 10.16 -6.59
N ALA A 113 7.21 9.92 -5.66
CA ALA A 113 7.24 10.46 -4.31
C ALA A 113 7.96 9.47 -3.38
N VAL A 114 8.97 9.95 -2.66
CA VAL A 114 9.67 9.13 -1.66
C VAL A 114 8.75 8.90 -0.47
N GLN A 115 8.57 7.63 -0.10
CA GLN A 115 7.84 7.24 1.10
C GLN A 115 8.86 6.91 2.20
N SER A 116 8.72 7.54 3.37
CA SER A 116 9.54 7.22 4.55
C SER A 116 9.18 5.87 5.15
N GLU A 117 7.90 5.51 5.04
CA GLU A 117 7.34 4.26 5.53
C GLU A 117 6.08 3.96 4.71
N ILE A 118 5.88 2.67 4.42
CA ILE A 118 4.66 2.14 3.82
C ILE A 118 4.26 0.93 4.66
N ALA A 119 3.13 1.04 5.35
CA ALA A 119 2.55 -0.10 6.05
C ALA A 119 1.87 -1.00 5.02
N VAL A 120 2.25 -2.27 5.00
CA VAL A 120 1.62 -3.27 4.14
C VAL A 120 1.31 -4.51 4.97
N THR A 121 0.05 -4.92 4.96
CA THR A 121 -0.41 -6.13 5.62
C THR A 121 -1.43 -6.81 4.73
N CYS A 122 -1.30 -8.12 4.61
CA CYS A 122 -2.34 -8.97 4.07
C CYS A 122 -3.41 -9.11 5.15
N ILE A 123 -4.65 -8.74 4.86
CA ILE A 123 -5.76 -8.80 5.81
C ILE A 123 -6.79 -9.78 5.25
N ASP A 124 -7.41 -10.55 6.13
CA ASP A 124 -8.50 -11.47 5.78
C ASP A 124 -8.08 -12.56 4.79
N VAL A 125 -6.81 -12.96 4.83
CA VAL A 125 -6.31 -14.13 4.10
C VAL A 125 -6.71 -15.38 4.87
N ASP A 126 -8.00 -15.71 4.84
CA ASP A 126 -8.50 -16.97 5.35
C ASP A 126 -9.16 -17.81 4.24
N GLY A 127 -8.68 -19.04 4.13
CA GLY A 127 -9.33 -20.04 3.30
C GLY A 127 -10.43 -20.70 4.11
N ILE A 128 -11.67 -20.73 3.62
CA ILE A 128 -12.73 -21.50 4.29
C ILE A 128 -12.50 -22.98 4.01
N PRO A 129 -12.40 -23.87 5.02
CA PRO A 129 -12.15 -25.29 4.82
C PRO A 129 -13.28 -26.00 4.05
N ASP A 130 -14.47 -25.43 4.02
CA ASP A 130 -15.65 -26.03 3.40
C ASP A 130 -16.78 -24.99 3.25
N ASN A 131 -16.79 -24.20 2.17
CA ASN A 131 -17.82 -23.16 1.98
C ASN A 131 -19.13 -23.74 1.38
N ASP A 132 -19.16 -25.02 1.02
CA ASP A 132 -20.30 -25.68 0.38
C ASP A 132 -20.85 -26.90 1.13
N GLY A 133 -20.23 -27.30 2.25
CA GLY A 133 -20.61 -28.48 3.03
C GLY A 133 -20.22 -29.80 2.37
N LEU A 134 -19.39 -29.76 1.33
CA LEU A 134 -18.94 -30.90 0.55
C LEU A 134 -17.44 -31.20 0.74
N GLY A 135 -16.77 -30.47 1.63
CA GLY A 135 -15.35 -30.60 1.93
C GLY A 135 -14.44 -29.88 0.93
N ASN A 136 -14.98 -28.88 0.21
CA ASN A 136 -14.22 -28.12 -0.78
C ASN A 136 -13.70 -26.82 -0.15
N SER A 137 -12.40 -26.81 0.16
CA SER A 137 -11.76 -25.63 0.72
C SER A 137 -11.49 -24.58 -0.35
N ILE A 138 -11.78 -23.32 -0.02
CA ILE A 138 -11.25 -22.15 -0.74
C ILE A 138 -9.88 -21.85 -0.13
N HIS A 139 -8.91 -21.53 -0.97
CA HIS A 139 -7.59 -21.06 -0.52
C HIS A 139 -7.38 -19.65 -1.04
N GLU A 140 -6.99 -18.76 -0.15
CA GLU A 140 -6.62 -17.39 -0.48
C GLU A 140 -5.16 -17.16 -0.09
N PHE A 141 -4.45 -16.39 -0.89
CA PHE A 141 -3.13 -15.91 -0.53
C PHE A 141 -2.90 -14.52 -1.07
N ASP A 142 -2.08 -13.78 -0.34
CA ASP A 142 -1.53 -12.50 -0.76
C ASP A 142 0.00 -12.61 -0.79
N GLU A 143 0.62 -12.10 -1.84
CA GLU A 143 2.07 -11.93 -1.93
C GLU A 143 2.39 -10.45 -2.14
N ILE A 144 3.38 -9.95 -1.40
CA ILE A 144 3.83 -8.57 -1.47
C ILE A 144 5.31 -8.58 -1.85
N ASN A 145 5.64 -7.85 -2.92
CA ASN A 145 7.00 -7.57 -3.32
C ASN A 145 7.23 -6.06 -3.32
N LEU A 146 8.15 -5.59 -2.46
CA LEU A 146 8.53 -4.17 -2.30
C LEU A 146 9.81 -3.81 -3.06
N GLY A 147 10.25 -4.64 -4.01
CA GLY A 147 11.49 -4.45 -4.77
C GLY A 147 12.77 -4.81 -3.99
N GLY A 148 12.64 -5.45 -2.82
CA GLY A 148 13.74 -5.86 -1.93
C GLY A 148 13.61 -5.33 -0.49
N GLY A 149 14.25 -6.02 0.47
CA GLY A 149 14.21 -5.73 1.90
C GLY A 149 14.17 -6.99 2.76
N TYR A 150 14.43 -6.89 4.07
CA TYR A 150 14.16 -7.97 5.02
C TYR A 150 12.90 -7.60 5.82
N ALA A 151 11.98 -8.55 5.95
CA ALA A 151 10.81 -8.41 6.79
C ALA A 151 11.20 -8.77 8.24
N ASP A 152 11.03 -7.84 9.19
CA ASP A 152 11.16 -8.15 10.61
C ASP A 152 9.77 -8.45 11.19
N PHE A 153 9.62 -9.64 11.75
CA PHE A 153 8.43 -10.00 12.50
C PHE A 153 8.63 -9.48 13.92
N ALA A 154 8.10 -8.28 14.20
CA ALA A 154 8.07 -7.77 15.56
C ALA A 154 7.21 -8.71 16.41
N THR A 155 7.84 -9.57 17.21
CA THR A 155 7.17 -10.57 18.06
C THR A 155 6.35 -9.97 19.21
N VAL A 156 6.19 -8.65 19.24
CA VAL A 156 5.52 -7.87 20.30
C VAL A 156 4.42 -6.95 19.78
N GLY A 157 4.23 -6.81 18.46
CA GLY A 157 3.17 -6.00 17.86
C GLY A 157 2.86 -6.48 16.45
N GLY A 158 1.58 -6.68 16.14
CA GLY A 158 1.10 -7.35 14.92
C GLY A 158 1.35 -6.63 13.59
N GLU A 159 2.29 -5.70 13.54
CA GLU A 159 2.65 -4.97 12.33
C GLU A 159 3.94 -5.54 11.73
N LEU A 160 3.87 -5.84 10.44
CA LEU A 160 5.02 -6.18 9.61
C LEU A 160 5.76 -4.89 9.25
N SER A 161 7.00 -4.75 9.74
CA SER A 161 7.86 -3.61 9.37
C SER A 161 8.92 -4.06 8.38
N VAL A 162 8.99 -3.41 7.22
CA VAL A 162 10.05 -3.62 6.23
C VAL A 162 10.96 -2.40 6.23
N SER A 163 12.22 -2.60 6.64
CA SER A 163 13.26 -1.58 6.60
C SER A 163 14.24 -1.88 5.48
N GLN A 164 14.48 -0.90 4.59
CA GLN A 164 15.51 -1.00 3.57
C GLN A 164 16.78 -0.28 4.04
N SER A 165 17.88 -1.02 4.14
CA SER A 165 19.23 -0.44 4.19
C SER A 165 19.74 -0.34 2.75
N GLU A 166 19.98 0.87 2.25
CA GLU A 166 20.61 1.06 0.95
C GLU A 166 21.96 0.32 0.90
N THR A 167 22.07 -0.76 0.10
CA THR A 167 23.31 -1.09 -0.63
C THR A 167 23.09 -2.20 -1.65
N GLY A 168 23.09 -1.84 -2.93
CA GLY A 168 23.08 -2.78 -4.06
C GLY A 168 23.11 -2.08 -5.41
N LEU A 169 24.30 -1.65 -5.85
CA LEU A 169 24.54 -0.95 -7.11
C LEU A 169 24.21 -1.80 -8.35
N ARG A 170 23.15 -1.42 -9.07
CA ARG A 170 23.13 -1.39 -10.54
C ARG A 170 22.06 -0.41 -11.03
N GLU A 171 22.50 0.73 -11.55
CA GLU A 171 21.66 1.71 -12.26
C GLU A 171 21.74 1.45 -13.79
N PRO A 172 20.72 1.79 -14.60
CA PRO A 172 20.11 3.12 -14.59
C PRO A 172 18.58 3.19 -14.46
N THR A 173 18.16 4.23 -13.74
CA THR A 173 16.98 5.08 -13.96
C THR A 173 15.58 4.48 -13.77
N SER A 174 15.12 4.42 -12.53
CA SER A 174 14.05 5.29 -11.99
C SER A 174 13.77 4.91 -10.53
N ARG A 175 13.59 5.90 -9.67
CA ARG A 175 13.27 5.72 -8.25
C ARG A 175 11.82 5.30 -8.09
N GLU A 176 11.49 4.07 -8.46
CA GLU A 176 10.13 3.54 -8.41
C GLU A 176 10.00 2.64 -7.20
N TRP A 177 9.24 3.09 -6.20
CA TRP A 177 8.64 2.17 -5.24
C TRP A 177 7.56 1.41 -6.02
N ILE A 178 7.90 0.23 -6.53
CA ILE A 178 6.93 -0.69 -7.12
C ILE A 178 6.55 -1.65 -6.00
N ILE A 179 5.31 -1.54 -5.53
CA ILE A 179 4.69 -2.57 -4.70
C ILE A 179 3.90 -3.45 -5.63
N GLN A 180 4.34 -4.69 -5.80
CA GLN A 180 3.57 -5.71 -6.51
C GLN A 180 2.78 -6.49 -5.47
N VAL A 181 1.46 -6.37 -5.51
CA VAL A 181 0.54 -7.18 -4.69
C VAL A 181 -0.10 -8.22 -5.59
N VAL A 182 0.08 -9.49 -5.25
CA VAL A 182 -0.59 -10.62 -5.92
C VAL A 182 -1.65 -11.16 -4.98
N ILE A 183 -2.92 -11.04 -5.38
CA ILE A 183 -4.05 -11.62 -4.63
C ILE A 183 -4.56 -12.80 -5.44
N LEU A 184 -4.47 -14.02 -4.89
CA LEU A 184 -5.05 -15.22 -5.49
C LEU A 184 -6.28 -15.65 -4.71
N LEU A 185 -7.36 -15.88 -5.45
CA LEU A 185 -8.50 -16.62 -4.95
C LEU A 185 -8.50 -17.99 -5.62
N GLN A 186 -8.62 -19.06 -4.84
CA GLN A 186 -8.83 -20.41 -5.37
C GLN A 186 -10.27 -20.83 -5.10
N LYS A 187 -11.17 -20.61 -6.06
CA LYS A 187 -12.55 -21.09 -5.94
C LYS A 187 -12.64 -22.46 -6.59
N ARG A 188 -12.76 -23.50 -5.76
CA ARG A 188 -13.10 -24.85 -6.19
C ARG A 188 -14.59 -25.05 -6.16
#